data_AF-G3U3Z7-F1
#
_entry.id   AF-G3U3Z7-F1
#
_cell.length_a   1.000
_cell.length_b   1.000
_cell.length_c   1.000
_cell.angle_alpha   90.00
_cell.angle_beta   90.00
_cell.angle_gamma   90.00
#
_symmetry.space_group_name_H-M   'P 1'
#
loop_
_entity.id
_entity.type
_entity.pdbx_description
1 polymer ?
#
loop_
_entity_poly.entity_id
_entity_poly.type
_entity_poly.pdbx_seq_one_letter_code
_entity_poly.pdbx_strand_id
1 'polypeptide(L)'
;MEASARGRVRRGRRRARDAGSRLSGPAVLLVLSAFLVRAPPSVGYLIRLPRGFHLSQDLVKIVGSTNFPVRVYVMLHQRSPHVLCATQQLRNEELIDPSYQWHGPRGKIVSVENSSIQVTSTGSLVFQNFEEAMSGVYTCFLEYKPTVEEVVKNLQLKYLVYAYREPHYYYQFTARYHAAPCNSIYNISFEKKLLQILSKLVLDLSCEISLLKSECHRVKMQRAGLQNELFFTFSVSSLDTEKGPKPCKDPNCESSKRLSKAKNLIERFFNQQVEVLGKRAEPLPEIYYIEGTLQMVWINRCFPGYGMNALIHPKCPECCVICSPGSYNPRDGIQCLQCNNSLVYGAKACL
;
A
#
# COMPACT_ATOMS: atom_id res chain seq x y z
N MET A 1 -62.99 -2.06 28.58
CA MET A 1 -64.04 -1.26 29.25
C MET A 1 -64.78 -2.22 30.16
N GLU A 2 -64.82 -2.12 31.48
CA GLU A 2 -64.50 -1.03 32.42
C GLU A 2 -63.76 -1.59 33.64
N ALA A 3 -62.91 -0.72 34.19
CA ALA A 3 -62.24 -0.82 35.48
C ALA A 3 -62.81 0.35 36.34
N SER A 4 -62.62 0.51 37.64
CA SER A 4 -61.82 -0.20 38.64
C SER A 4 -62.25 0.29 40.02
N ALA A 5 -61.67 -0.36 41.02
CA ALA A 5 -61.96 -0.27 42.44
C ALA A 5 -61.28 0.90 43.19
N ARG A 6 -61.71 0.99 44.46
CA ARG A 6 -61.41 1.92 45.56
C ARG A 6 -60.00 1.82 46.17
N GLY A 7 -59.60 2.93 46.81
CA GLY A 7 -59.10 2.97 48.21
C GLY A 7 -57.59 3.24 48.37
N ARG A 8 -57.11 4.41 48.85
CA ARG A 8 -56.99 4.92 50.25
C ARG A 8 -56.17 3.97 51.18
N VAL A 9 -55.22 4.38 52.03
CA VAL A 9 -54.66 5.69 52.46
C VAL A 9 -53.56 5.46 53.56
N ARG A 10 -52.64 6.43 53.76
CA ARG A 10 -51.89 6.81 55.01
C ARG A 10 -50.80 5.86 55.57
N ARG A 11 -49.75 6.28 56.33
CA ARG A 11 -49.17 7.57 56.81
C ARG A 11 -47.85 7.27 57.58
N GLY A 12 -46.93 8.24 57.59
CA GLY A 12 -46.06 8.61 58.74
C GLY A 12 -44.75 7.82 58.92
N ARG A 13 -43.68 8.30 59.59
CA ARG A 13 -43.25 9.62 60.13
C ARG A 13 -41.87 9.39 60.81
N ARG A 14 -40.94 10.35 60.67
CA ARG A 14 -39.95 10.87 61.67
C ARG A 14 -38.59 10.17 61.97
N ARG A 15 -37.56 11.05 61.92
CA ARG A 15 -36.40 11.32 62.85
C ARG A 15 -35.25 10.28 62.86
N ALA A 16 -33.97 10.58 63.11
CA ALA A 16 -33.27 11.70 63.79
C ALA A 16 -31.79 11.82 63.25
N ARG A 17 -31.10 12.98 63.36
CA ARG A 17 -29.93 13.30 64.26
C ARG A 17 -28.68 12.40 64.07
N ASP A 18 -27.41 12.81 64.13
CA ASP A 18 -26.71 13.95 64.75
C ASP A 18 -25.23 13.98 64.27
N ALA A 19 -24.55 15.12 64.52
CA ALA A 19 -23.11 15.34 64.82
C ALA A 19 -22.03 14.89 63.78
N GLY A 20 -21.10 15.75 63.33
CA GLY A 20 -20.01 16.39 64.12
C GLY A 20 -18.80 15.42 64.15
N SER A 21 -17.52 15.76 63.97
CA SER A 21 -16.73 16.98 64.00
C SER A 21 -15.29 16.57 63.62
N ARG A 22 -14.58 17.46 62.91
CA ARG A 22 -13.13 17.78 62.93
C ARG A 22 -12.11 16.66 63.23
N LEU A 23 -11.08 16.58 62.38
CA LEU A 23 -9.71 17.04 62.72
C LEU A 23 -8.76 16.96 61.52
N SER A 24 -7.89 17.95 61.48
CA SER A 24 -7.01 18.36 60.40
C SER A 24 -5.54 18.09 60.76
N GLY A 25 -4.80 17.56 59.79
CA GLY A 25 -3.33 17.68 59.64
C GLY A 25 -2.47 16.58 60.29
N PRO A 26 -1.23 16.33 59.79
CA PRO A 26 -0.46 17.15 58.85
C PRO A 26 -0.03 16.40 57.57
N ALA A 27 0.41 17.19 56.59
CA ALA A 27 0.98 16.75 55.33
C ALA A 27 2.26 15.92 55.54
N VAL A 28 2.26 14.69 55.04
CA VAL A 28 3.45 13.88 54.83
C VAL A 28 3.66 13.78 53.33
N LEU A 29 4.72 14.42 52.85
CA LEU A 29 5.28 14.24 51.50
C LEU A 29 5.78 12.80 51.36
N LEU A 30 4.96 11.93 50.76
CA LEU A 30 5.40 10.63 50.29
C LEU A 30 5.77 10.73 48.81
N VAL A 31 7.08 10.66 48.55
CA VAL A 31 7.65 10.36 47.23
C VAL A 31 7.26 8.92 46.89
N LEU A 32 6.20 8.76 46.11
CA LEU A 32 5.82 7.47 45.53
C LEU A 32 6.54 7.29 44.18
N SER A 33 7.66 6.57 44.22
CA SER A 33 8.25 5.94 43.05
C SER A 33 7.32 4.83 42.53
N ALA A 34 6.37 5.19 41.68
CA ALA A 34 5.53 4.25 40.96
C ALA A 34 6.28 3.70 39.73
N PHE A 35 6.87 2.51 39.86
CA PHE A 35 7.17 1.67 38.70
C PHE A 35 5.84 1.17 38.11
N LEU A 36 5.17 2.02 37.35
CA LEU A 36 4.15 1.60 36.40
C LEU A 36 4.88 1.11 35.15
N VAL A 37 5.02 -0.22 35.03
CA VAL A 37 5.25 -0.87 33.75
C VAL A 37 4.06 -0.52 32.86
N ARG A 38 4.22 0.56 32.10
CA ARG A 38 3.26 1.01 31.10
C ARG A 38 3.38 0.05 29.93
N ALA A 39 2.53 -0.98 29.91
CA ALA A 39 2.26 -1.71 28.68
C ALA A 39 1.86 -0.69 27.60
N PRO A 40 2.47 -0.70 26.41
CA PRO A 40 2.16 0.30 25.40
C PRO A 40 0.72 0.07 24.91
N PRO A 41 -0.10 1.13 24.79
CA PRO A 41 -1.40 1.03 24.16
C PRO A 41 -1.19 0.74 22.66
N SER A 42 -1.63 -0.43 22.23
CA SER A 42 -1.84 -0.79 20.85
C SER A 42 -2.99 0.04 20.27
N VAL A 43 -2.68 1.25 19.83
CA VAL A 43 -3.55 2.03 18.95
C VAL A 43 -2.73 2.40 17.73
N GLY A 44 -2.72 1.48 16.77
CA GLY A 44 -2.21 1.72 15.43
C GLY A 44 -3.11 2.72 14.72
N TYR A 45 -2.87 4.02 14.94
CA TYR A 45 -3.19 5.02 13.94
C TYR A 45 -2.24 4.83 12.77
N LEU A 46 -2.58 3.90 11.87
CA LEU A 46 -2.06 3.94 10.51
C LEU A 46 -2.69 5.18 9.87
N ILE A 47 -1.94 6.28 9.92
CA ILE A 47 -2.18 7.47 9.13
C ILE A 47 -2.26 6.99 7.68
N ARG A 48 -3.48 6.92 7.16
CA ARG A 48 -3.78 6.72 5.74
C ARG A 48 -3.24 7.93 5.01
N LEU A 49 -2.07 7.79 4.39
CA LEU A 49 -1.60 8.74 3.40
C LEU A 49 -2.56 8.69 2.19
N PRO A 50 -3.07 9.82 1.69
CA PRO A 50 -3.81 9.85 0.44
C PRO A 50 -2.90 9.40 -0.70
N ARG A 51 -3.41 8.48 -1.53
CA ARG A 51 -2.76 8.03 -2.77
C ARG A 51 -2.60 9.19 -3.73
N GLY A 52 -1.42 9.28 -4.34
CA GLY A 52 -1.15 10.22 -5.42
C GLY A 52 0.32 10.60 -5.51
N PHE A 53 1.25 9.64 -5.51
CA PHE A 53 2.60 9.93 -5.99
C PHE A 53 2.59 9.89 -7.52
N HIS A 54 2.00 10.92 -8.13
CA HIS A 54 2.43 11.30 -9.46
C HIS A 54 3.83 11.87 -9.27
N LEU A 55 4.87 11.12 -9.63
CA LEU A 55 6.13 11.74 -9.98
C LEU A 55 5.75 12.68 -11.12
N SER A 56 5.56 13.98 -10.80
CA SER A 56 4.96 14.96 -11.69
C SER A 56 5.61 14.78 -13.06
N GLN A 57 4.81 14.31 -14.02
CA GLN A 57 5.24 14.16 -15.41
C GLN A 57 5.49 15.54 -16.05
N ASP A 58 5.21 16.63 -15.33
CA ASP A 58 5.43 17.98 -15.78
C ASP A 58 6.91 18.36 -15.66
N LEU A 59 7.60 18.37 -16.80
CA LEU A 59 8.67 19.31 -17.14
C LEU A 59 9.95 19.31 -16.27
N VAL A 60 10.12 18.41 -15.30
CA VAL A 60 11.32 18.38 -14.46
C VAL A 60 12.50 17.79 -15.23
N LYS A 61 13.36 18.67 -15.75
CA LYS A 61 14.69 18.30 -16.26
C LYS A 61 15.55 17.76 -15.11
N ILE A 62 16.08 16.55 -15.26
CA ILE A 62 16.93 15.91 -14.25
C ILE A 62 18.39 16.28 -14.53
N VAL A 63 19.06 16.88 -13.54
CA VAL A 63 20.49 17.24 -13.61
C VAL A 63 21.37 16.14 -13.04
N GLY A 64 22.64 16.12 -13.46
CA GLY A 64 23.66 15.22 -12.96
C GLY A 64 24.39 15.72 -11.72
N SER A 65 25.19 14.82 -11.16
CA SER A 65 26.11 15.09 -10.05
C SER A 65 27.46 14.44 -10.36
N THR A 66 28.55 15.14 -10.06
CA THR A 66 29.92 14.60 -10.13
C THR A 66 30.24 13.68 -8.95
N ASN A 67 29.51 13.81 -7.85
CA ASN A 67 29.82 13.13 -6.60
C ASN A 67 29.19 11.75 -6.51
N PHE A 68 28.02 11.55 -7.13
CA PHE A 68 27.28 10.30 -7.05
C PHE A 68 26.40 10.07 -8.30
N PRO A 69 26.17 8.82 -8.70
CA PRO A 69 25.23 8.52 -9.78
C PRO A 69 23.80 8.96 -9.43
N VAL A 70 23.15 9.69 -10.34
CA VAL A 70 21.78 10.17 -10.13
C VAL A 70 20.78 9.09 -10.48
N ARG A 71 19.88 8.77 -9.55
CA ARG A 71 18.78 7.81 -9.77
C ARG A 71 17.65 8.47 -10.57
N VAL A 72 17.30 7.86 -11.70
CA VAL A 72 16.22 8.26 -12.61
C VAL A 72 15.19 7.15 -12.64
N TYR A 73 13.91 7.50 -12.49
CA TYR A 73 12.80 6.55 -12.52
C TYR A 73 11.96 6.84 -13.76
N VAL A 74 11.76 5.82 -14.58
CA VAL A 74 10.97 5.92 -15.81
C VAL A 74 9.87 4.86 -15.78
N MET A 75 8.62 5.28 -15.97
CA MET A 75 7.50 4.36 -16.01
C MET A 75 7.54 3.56 -17.31
N LEU A 76 7.26 2.26 -17.24
CA LEU A 76 7.21 1.43 -18.44
C LEU A 76 6.21 1.97 -19.47
N HIS A 77 6.59 1.84 -20.74
CA HIS A 77 5.81 2.25 -21.89
C HIS A 77 5.42 3.74 -21.90
N GLN A 78 6.18 4.56 -21.19
CA GLN A 78 6.00 6.00 -21.16
C GLN A 78 7.26 6.73 -21.58
N ARG A 79 7.06 8.00 -21.94
CA ARG A 79 8.14 8.93 -22.24
C ARG A 79 8.80 9.40 -20.94
N SER A 80 10.13 9.43 -20.91
CA SER A 80 10.88 9.90 -19.74
C SER A 80 10.89 11.43 -19.63
N PRO A 81 11.16 11.97 -18.43
CA PRO A 81 11.69 13.32 -18.29
C PRO A 81 13.02 13.48 -19.05
N HIS A 82 13.39 14.72 -19.35
CA HIS A 82 14.69 15.03 -19.96
C HIS A 82 15.81 14.82 -18.94
N VAL A 83 16.73 13.90 -19.22
CA VAL A 83 17.95 13.70 -18.43
C VAL A 83 19.05 14.57 -19.03
N LEU A 84 19.45 15.63 -18.34
CA LEU A 84 20.45 16.57 -18.81
C LEU A 84 21.85 16.00 -18.67
N CYS A 85 22.71 16.30 -19.63
CA CYS A 85 24.15 16.07 -19.51
C CYS A 85 24.86 17.29 -18.91
N ALA A 86 24.44 17.72 -17.72
CA ALA A 86 25.00 18.88 -17.04
C ALA A 86 24.78 18.78 -15.52
N THR A 87 25.65 19.40 -14.73
CA THR A 87 25.42 19.57 -13.29
C THR A 87 24.38 20.67 -13.05
N GLN A 88 23.91 20.78 -11.80
CA GLN A 88 23.02 21.86 -11.40
C GLN A 88 23.64 23.26 -11.64
N GLN A 89 24.95 23.40 -11.52
CA GLN A 89 25.67 24.64 -11.79
C GLN A 89 25.68 24.96 -13.30
N LEU A 90 26.15 24.01 -14.12
CA LEU A 90 26.24 24.22 -15.57
C LEU A 90 24.88 24.35 -16.28
N ARG A 91 23.79 23.91 -15.64
CA ARG A 91 22.44 23.97 -16.22
C ARG A 91 22.04 25.37 -16.70
N ASN A 92 22.48 26.40 -15.99
CA ASN A 92 22.12 27.79 -16.27
C ASN A 92 23.32 28.64 -16.72
N GLU A 93 24.49 28.02 -16.93
CA GLU A 93 25.68 28.68 -17.46
C GLU A 93 25.69 28.59 -18.98
N GLU A 94 26.27 29.60 -19.63
CA GLU A 94 26.50 29.58 -21.07
C GLU A 94 27.75 28.75 -21.35
N LEU A 95 27.61 27.75 -22.23
CA LEU A 95 28.69 26.84 -22.61
C LEU A 95 29.03 27.08 -24.07
N ILE A 96 30.31 27.28 -24.38
CA ILE A 96 30.79 27.49 -25.74
C ILE A 96 31.13 26.13 -26.35
N ASP A 97 30.64 25.92 -27.57
CA ASP A 97 30.82 24.72 -28.40
C ASP A 97 30.61 23.38 -27.64
N PRO A 98 29.46 23.18 -26.96
CA PRO A 98 29.26 21.98 -26.15
C PRO A 98 29.06 20.74 -27.04
N SER A 99 29.83 19.69 -26.75
CA SER A 99 29.71 18.36 -27.37
C SER A 99 29.21 17.34 -26.36
N TYR A 100 28.23 16.52 -26.75
CA TYR A 100 27.56 15.57 -25.87
C TYR A 100 27.65 14.15 -26.42
N GLN A 101 28.12 13.22 -25.60
CA GLN A 101 28.18 11.79 -25.94
C GLN A 101 27.57 10.93 -24.83
N TRP A 102 26.58 10.11 -25.20
CA TRP A 102 25.89 9.21 -24.28
C TRP A 102 26.26 7.75 -24.52
N HIS A 103 26.55 7.04 -23.43
CA HIS A 103 26.77 5.59 -23.41
C HIS A 103 25.67 4.91 -22.59
N GLY A 104 25.09 3.85 -23.15
CA GLY A 104 24.08 3.04 -22.49
C GLY A 104 24.65 1.95 -21.56
N PRO A 105 23.78 1.11 -20.97
CA PRO A 105 24.14 0.10 -19.96
C PRO A 105 25.19 -0.93 -20.39
N ARG A 106 25.36 -1.15 -21.70
CA ARG A 106 26.35 -2.08 -22.26
C ARG A 106 27.59 -1.37 -22.83
N GLY A 107 27.82 -0.11 -22.47
CA GLY A 107 28.93 0.71 -22.97
C GLY A 107 28.80 1.17 -24.43
N LYS A 108 27.78 0.70 -25.16
CA LYS A 108 27.50 1.12 -26.52
C LYS A 108 27.07 2.59 -26.55
N ILE A 109 27.59 3.33 -27.53
CA ILE A 109 27.15 4.69 -27.83
C ILE A 109 25.66 4.62 -28.17
N VAL A 110 24.88 5.52 -27.56
CA VAL A 110 23.46 5.66 -27.88
C VAL A 110 23.35 6.29 -29.26
N SER A 111 23.18 5.47 -30.30
CA SER A 111 22.94 5.94 -31.66
C SER A 111 21.46 6.28 -31.86
N VAL A 112 21.20 7.33 -32.65
CA VAL A 112 19.87 7.88 -32.97
C VAL A 112 19.04 6.93 -33.84
N GLU A 113 19.61 5.80 -34.29
CA GLU A 113 18.96 4.84 -35.19
C GLU A 113 17.82 4.03 -34.52
N ASN A 114 17.78 3.99 -33.18
CA ASN A 114 16.72 3.31 -32.44
C ASN A 114 15.63 4.30 -32.03
N SER A 115 14.44 4.19 -32.62
CA SER A 115 13.30 5.09 -32.42
C SER A 115 12.81 5.27 -30.97
N SER A 116 13.27 4.45 -30.02
CA SER A 116 12.88 4.48 -28.62
C SER A 116 13.73 5.40 -27.73
N ILE A 117 14.93 5.81 -28.15
CA ILE A 117 15.84 6.66 -27.39
C ILE A 117 16.30 7.83 -28.25
N GLN A 118 16.20 9.04 -27.72
CA GLN A 118 16.55 10.26 -28.42
C GLN A 118 17.52 11.11 -27.58
N VAL A 119 18.56 11.63 -28.23
CA VAL A 119 19.38 12.71 -27.68
C VAL A 119 18.93 14.01 -28.34
N THR A 120 18.56 15.02 -27.54
CA THR A 120 18.14 16.33 -28.06
C THR A 120 19.34 17.14 -28.55
N SER A 121 19.08 18.21 -29.31
CA SER A 121 20.12 19.17 -29.72
C SER A 121 20.87 19.80 -28.54
N THR A 122 20.20 19.90 -27.38
CA THR A 122 20.79 20.36 -26.11
C THR A 122 21.51 19.25 -25.32
N GLY A 123 21.76 18.09 -25.93
CA GLY A 123 22.48 16.98 -25.29
C GLY A 123 21.69 16.21 -24.24
N SER A 124 20.37 16.41 -24.14
CA SER A 124 19.54 15.71 -23.14
C SER A 124 19.10 14.34 -23.66
N LEU A 125 19.15 13.33 -22.79
CA LEU A 125 18.64 11.99 -23.09
C LEU A 125 17.15 11.88 -22.76
N VAL A 126 16.37 11.37 -23.70
CA VAL A 126 14.92 11.15 -23.58
C VAL A 126 14.58 9.76 -24.10
N PHE A 127 13.84 9.00 -23.31
CA PHE A 127 13.26 7.72 -23.72
C PHE A 127 11.83 7.97 -24.19
N GLN A 128 11.46 7.49 -25.39
CA GLN A 128 10.10 7.65 -25.94
C GLN A 128 9.15 6.55 -25.46
N ASN A 129 9.64 5.30 -25.43
CA ASN A 129 8.90 4.12 -24.99
C ASN A 129 9.84 3.27 -24.13
N PHE A 130 9.82 3.48 -22.82
CA PHE A 130 10.78 2.81 -21.93
C PHE A 130 10.42 1.35 -21.69
N GLU A 131 11.38 0.45 -21.90
CA GLU A 131 11.24 -0.99 -21.68
C GLU A 131 12.14 -1.48 -20.53
N GLU A 132 11.83 -2.64 -19.95
CA GLU A 132 12.56 -3.21 -18.81
C GLU A 132 14.06 -3.32 -19.09
N ALA A 133 14.41 -3.81 -20.29
CA ALA A 133 15.78 -4.04 -20.74
C ALA A 133 16.60 -2.74 -20.96
N MET A 134 15.93 -1.57 -20.98
CA MET A 134 16.59 -0.27 -21.06
C MET A 134 17.08 0.22 -19.69
N SER A 135 16.69 -0.45 -18.60
CA SER A 135 17.18 -0.13 -17.27
C SER A 135 18.69 -0.40 -17.15
N GLY A 136 19.39 0.48 -16.44
CA GLY A 136 20.82 0.32 -16.20
C GLY A 136 21.57 1.64 -16.04
N VAL A 137 22.89 1.54 -16.19
CA VAL A 137 23.80 2.67 -16.00
C VAL A 137 23.99 3.41 -17.31
N TYR A 138 23.63 4.69 -17.34
CA TYR A 138 23.90 5.58 -18.47
C TYR A 138 24.99 6.55 -18.07
N THR A 139 25.95 6.77 -18.97
CA THR A 139 27.04 7.73 -18.76
C THR A 139 26.98 8.79 -19.83
N CYS A 140 27.05 10.05 -19.43
CA CYS A 140 27.24 11.15 -20.36
C CYS A 140 28.63 11.75 -20.23
N PHE A 141 29.21 12.11 -21.37
CA PHE A 141 30.40 12.92 -21.51
C PHE A 141 30.00 14.25 -22.15
N LEU A 142 30.30 15.35 -21.45
CA LEU A 142 30.16 16.71 -21.93
C LEU A 142 31.56 17.30 -22.09
N GLU A 143 31.89 17.73 -23.29
CA GLU A 143 33.06 18.56 -23.57
C GLU A 143 32.60 19.99 -23.87
N TYR A 144 33.18 20.99 -23.23
CA TYR A 144 32.77 22.39 -23.40
C TYR A 144 33.89 23.37 -23.08
N LYS A 145 33.77 24.60 -23.58
CA LYS A 145 34.59 25.74 -23.14
C LYS A 145 33.77 26.68 -22.25
N PRO A 146 34.25 27.04 -21.05
CA PRO A 146 33.58 28.02 -20.20
C PRO A 146 33.57 29.43 -20.80
N THR A 147 34.67 29.83 -21.42
CA THR A 147 34.85 31.10 -22.13
C THR A 147 35.68 30.86 -23.40
N VAL A 148 35.68 31.79 -24.36
CA VAL A 148 36.34 31.61 -25.68
C VAL A 148 37.85 31.33 -25.54
N GLU A 149 38.46 31.91 -24.52
CA GLU A 149 39.91 31.85 -24.25
C GLU A 149 40.29 30.67 -23.34
N GLU A 150 39.33 30.10 -22.61
CA GLU A 150 39.58 28.98 -21.71
C GLU A 150 39.77 27.65 -22.46
N VAL A 151 40.56 26.77 -21.84
CA VAL A 151 40.77 25.41 -22.32
C VAL A 151 39.50 24.57 -22.22
N VAL A 152 39.38 23.58 -23.10
CA VAL A 152 38.25 22.63 -23.11
C VAL A 152 38.22 21.86 -21.79
N LYS A 153 37.05 21.83 -21.16
CA LYS A 153 36.76 21.06 -19.94
C LYS A 153 35.89 19.86 -20.28
N ASN A 154 36.17 18.75 -19.62
CA ASN A 154 35.45 17.50 -19.79
C ASN A 154 34.70 17.16 -18.49
N LEU A 155 33.43 16.84 -18.63
CA LEU A 155 32.56 16.45 -17.53
C LEU A 155 31.95 15.08 -17.82
N GLN A 156 32.16 14.14 -16.90
CA GLN A 156 31.52 12.83 -16.95
C GLN A 156 30.46 12.72 -15.86
N LEU A 157 29.23 12.34 -16.25
CA LEU A 157 28.10 12.16 -15.34
C LEU A 157 27.53 10.76 -15.49
N LYS A 158 27.12 10.15 -14.37
CA LYS A 158 26.53 8.80 -14.33
C LYS A 158 25.09 8.85 -13.82
N TYR A 159 24.23 8.06 -14.46
CA TYR A 159 22.81 7.95 -14.14
C TYR A 159 22.43 6.48 -13.96
N LEU A 160 21.68 6.18 -12.91
CA LEU A 160 21.06 4.87 -12.69
C LEU A 160 19.60 4.99 -13.09
N VAL A 161 19.25 4.45 -14.25
CA VAL A 161 17.91 4.53 -14.81
C VAL A 161 17.16 3.24 -14.48
N TYR A 162 16.04 3.37 -13.78
CA TYR A 162 15.20 2.26 -13.35
C TYR A 162 13.83 2.29 -14.02
N ALA A 163 13.39 1.14 -14.56
CA ALA A 163 11.99 0.91 -14.85
C ALA A 163 11.20 0.86 -13.55
N TYR A 164 10.03 1.51 -13.54
CA TYR A 164 9.04 1.29 -12.50
C TYR A 164 7.64 1.11 -13.07
N ARG A 165 6.77 0.53 -12.26
CA ARG A 165 5.34 0.37 -12.50
C ARG A 165 4.56 0.67 -11.22
N GLU A 166 3.30 1.01 -11.40
CA GLU A 166 2.36 1.05 -10.28
C GLU A 166 2.15 -0.37 -9.75
N PRO A 167 2.13 -0.57 -8.42
CA PRO A 167 1.83 -1.86 -7.84
C PRO A 167 0.39 -2.27 -8.17
N HIS A 168 0.20 -3.56 -8.41
CA HIS A 168 -1.12 -4.15 -8.22
C HIS A 168 -1.45 -4.17 -6.73
N TYR A 169 -2.73 -4.23 -6.40
CA TYR A 169 -3.14 -4.42 -5.02
C TYR A 169 -4.40 -5.25 -4.94
N TYR A 170 -4.57 -5.88 -3.78
CA TYR A 170 -5.80 -6.56 -3.39
C TYR A 170 -6.26 -6.00 -2.06
N TYR A 171 -7.55 -6.11 -1.79
CA TYR A 171 -8.07 -5.83 -0.46
C TYR A 171 -8.09 -7.12 0.35
N GLN A 172 -7.61 -7.05 1.59
CA GLN A 172 -7.79 -8.09 2.57
C GLN A 172 -8.82 -7.61 3.60
N PHE A 173 -9.84 -8.43 3.81
CA PHE A 173 -10.88 -8.21 4.80
C PHE A 173 -10.73 -9.21 5.93
N THR A 174 -10.95 -8.75 7.15
CA THR A 174 -11.04 -9.60 8.35
C THR A 174 -12.35 -9.27 9.05
N ALA A 175 -13.17 -10.29 9.33
CA ALA A 175 -14.43 -10.17 10.04
C ALA A 175 -14.50 -11.18 11.18
N ARG A 176 -15.21 -10.84 12.25
CA ARG A 176 -15.48 -11.75 13.37
C ARG A 176 -16.96 -12.12 13.40
N TYR A 177 -17.21 -13.39 13.67
CA TYR A 177 -18.54 -13.95 13.83
C TYR A 177 -18.64 -14.62 15.20
N HIS A 178 -19.78 -14.51 15.86
CA HIS A 178 -20.14 -15.51 16.87
C HIS A 178 -20.25 -16.87 16.17
N ALA A 179 -19.78 -17.93 16.83
CA ALA A 179 -19.66 -19.25 16.25
C ALA A 179 -20.36 -20.31 17.10
N ALA A 180 -20.71 -21.42 16.45
CA ALA A 180 -21.00 -22.66 17.13
C ALA A 180 -19.73 -23.15 17.88
N PRO A 181 -19.80 -24.13 18.79
CA PRO A 181 -18.62 -24.76 19.39
C PRO A 181 -17.55 -25.06 18.34
N CYS A 182 -16.28 -24.73 18.59
CA CYS A 182 -15.27 -24.73 17.53
C CYS A 182 -15.02 -26.10 16.86
N ASN A 183 -15.39 -27.20 17.52
CA ASN A 183 -15.36 -28.56 16.96
C ASN A 183 -16.59 -28.89 16.08
N SER A 184 -17.52 -27.96 15.91
CA SER A 184 -18.76 -28.14 15.16
C SER A 184 -18.54 -28.05 13.65
N ILE A 185 -19.16 -28.98 12.92
CA ILE A 185 -19.21 -28.97 11.45
C ILE A 185 -19.98 -27.78 10.89
N TYR A 186 -20.83 -27.13 11.69
CA TYR A 186 -21.62 -25.98 11.26
C TYR A 186 -20.73 -24.78 10.92
N ASN A 187 -19.60 -24.60 11.60
CA ASN A 187 -18.64 -23.54 11.31
C ASN A 187 -18.03 -23.71 9.91
N ILE A 188 -17.64 -24.93 9.54
CA ILE A 188 -17.09 -25.25 8.21
C ILE A 188 -18.15 -25.05 7.11
N SER A 189 -19.39 -25.48 7.36
CA SER A 189 -20.50 -25.29 6.41
C SER A 189 -20.81 -23.81 6.20
N PHE A 190 -20.83 -23.04 7.29
CA PHE A 190 -21.02 -21.59 7.25
C PHE A 190 -19.93 -20.90 6.46
N GLU A 191 -18.66 -21.22 6.71
CA GLU A 191 -17.50 -20.65 6.02
C GLU A 191 -17.61 -20.82 4.49
N LYS A 192 -17.90 -22.05 4.03
CA LYS A 192 -18.07 -22.35 2.60
C LYS A 192 -19.21 -21.56 1.98
N LYS A 193 -20.35 -21.46 2.67
CA LYS A 193 -21.51 -20.67 2.20
C LYS A 193 -21.19 -19.18 2.16
N LEU A 194 -20.53 -18.64 3.18
CA LEU A 194 -20.11 -17.24 3.23
C LEU A 194 -19.18 -16.92 2.07
N LEU A 195 -18.18 -17.77 1.81
CA LEU A 195 -17.26 -17.60 0.69
C LEU A 195 -18.00 -17.64 -0.66
N GLN A 196 -18.94 -18.57 -0.85
CA GLN A 196 -19.76 -18.65 -2.07
C GLN A 196 -20.61 -17.38 -2.28
N ILE A 197 -21.21 -16.84 -1.22
CA ILE A 197 -21.98 -15.59 -1.29
C ILE A 197 -21.07 -14.43 -1.69
N LEU A 198 -19.90 -14.30 -1.04
CA LEU A 198 -18.93 -13.25 -1.35
C LEU A 198 -18.42 -13.35 -2.78
N SER A 199 -18.11 -14.55 -3.28
CA SER A 199 -17.70 -14.76 -4.68
C SER A 199 -18.80 -14.36 -5.65
N LYS A 200 -20.06 -14.69 -5.34
CA LYS A 200 -21.21 -14.29 -6.17
C LYS A 200 -21.42 -12.77 -6.18
N LEU A 201 -21.16 -12.08 -5.07
CA LEU A 201 -21.30 -10.62 -4.96
C LEU A 201 -20.35 -9.86 -5.89
N VAL A 202 -19.17 -10.41 -6.18
CA VAL A 202 -18.14 -9.73 -6.97
C VAL A 202 -17.95 -10.30 -8.38
N LEU A 203 -18.73 -11.33 -8.73
CA LEU A 203 -18.60 -12.07 -9.99
C LEU A 203 -18.72 -11.15 -11.21
N ASP A 204 -19.73 -10.27 -11.22
CA ASP A 204 -20.00 -9.33 -12.32
C ASP A 204 -18.92 -8.24 -12.46
N LEU A 205 -18.04 -8.09 -11.47
CA LEU A 205 -16.94 -7.14 -11.48
C LEU A 205 -15.62 -7.77 -11.95
N SER A 206 -15.63 -9.04 -12.37
CA SER A 206 -14.43 -9.81 -12.72
C SER A 206 -13.37 -9.71 -11.62
N CYS A 207 -13.81 -9.84 -10.37
CA CYS A 207 -12.96 -9.93 -9.20
C CYS A 207 -13.04 -11.33 -8.61
N GLU A 208 -11.98 -11.75 -7.92
CA GLU A 208 -11.89 -13.05 -7.28
C GLU A 208 -11.83 -12.88 -5.76
N ILE A 209 -12.57 -13.74 -5.05
CA ILE A 209 -12.46 -13.89 -3.60
C ILE A 209 -11.62 -15.13 -3.31
N SER A 210 -10.62 -14.98 -2.44
CA SER A 210 -9.83 -16.11 -1.96
C SER A 210 -9.83 -16.12 -0.43
N LEU A 211 -10.08 -17.29 0.17
CA LEU A 211 -9.92 -17.47 1.60
C LEU A 211 -8.44 -17.43 1.95
N LEU A 212 -8.06 -16.59 2.92
CA LEU A 212 -6.69 -16.52 3.42
C LEU A 212 -6.54 -17.27 4.73
N LYS A 213 -7.48 -17.06 5.66
CA LYS A 213 -7.43 -17.66 7.00
C LYS A 213 -8.82 -17.76 7.60
N SER A 214 -9.11 -18.88 8.27
CA SER A 214 -10.33 -19.07 9.04
C SER A 214 -9.98 -19.83 10.33
N GLU A 215 -10.21 -19.22 11.49
CA GLU A 215 -9.87 -19.82 12.78
C GLU A 215 -10.98 -19.59 13.80
N CYS A 216 -11.37 -20.64 14.52
CA CYS A 216 -12.32 -20.55 15.62
C CYS A 216 -11.59 -20.58 16.96
N HIS A 217 -11.90 -19.61 17.83
CA HIS A 217 -11.29 -19.46 19.14
C HIS A 217 -12.36 -19.34 20.23
N ARG A 218 -12.06 -19.87 21.42
CA ARG A 218 -12.85 -19.63 22.65
C ARG A 218 -12.35 -18.37 23.33
N VAL A 219 -13.12 -17.30 23.24
CA VAL A 219 -12.76 -15.97 23.74
C VAL A 219 -13.45 -15.72 25.08
N LYS A 220 -12.68 -15.26 26.06
CA LYS A 220 -13.23 -14.77 27.34
C LYS A 220 -13.66 -13.31 27.17
N MET A 221 -14.97 -13.09 27.26
CA MET A 221 -15.56 -11.76 27.23
C MET A 221 -15.36 -11.05 28.58
N GLN A 222 -15.27 -9.72 28.55
CA GLN A 222 -15.09 -8.92 29.76
C GLN A 222 -16.26 -9.08 30.76
N ARG A 223 -17.50 -9.26 30.25
CA ARG A 223 -18.72 -9.32 31.06
C ARG A 223 -19.72 -10.42 30.65
N ALA A 224 -19.41 -11.21 29.63
CA ALA A 224 -20.36 -12.16 29.01
C ALA A 224 -19.86 -13.62 28.99
N GLY A 225 -18.96 -13.98 29.91
CA GLY A 225 -18.44 -15.35 30.02
C GLY A 225 -17.53 -15.76 28.85
N LEU A 226 -17.53 -17.05 28.53
CA LEU A 226 -16.78 -17.62 27.39
C LEU A 226 -17.70 -17.71 26.18
N GLN A 227 -17.22 -17.28 25.02
CA GLN A 227 -17.94 -17.41 23.75
C GLN A 227 -17.01 -17.96 22.66
N ASN A 228 -17.57 -18.67 21.69
CA ASN A 228 -16.81 -19.09 20.51
C ASN A 228 -16.92 -17.99 19.46
N GLU A 229 -15.79 -17.64 18.87
CA GLU A 229 -15.73 -16.68 17.78
C GLU A 229 -14.94 -17.23 16.61
N LEU A 230 -15.42 -16.97 15.40
CA LEU A 230 -14.77 -17.29 14.15
C LEU A 230 -14.12 -16.04 13.56
N PHE A 231 -12.81 -16.12 13.34
CA PHE A 231 -11.99 -15.09 12.69
C PHE A 231 -11.84 -15.46 11.22
N PHE A 232 -12.54 -14.73 10.36
CA PHE A 232 -12.63 -15.01 8.93
C PHE A 232 -11.87 -13.94 8.15
N THR A 233 -10.81 -14.32 7.45
CA THR A 233 -9.96 -13.44 6.66
C THR A 233 -9.91 -13.90 5.21
N PHE A 234 -10.22 -12.99 4.28
CA PHE A 234 -10.27 -13.26 2.85
C PHE A 234 -9.71 -12.09 2.04
N SER A 235 -9.25 -12.37 0.84
CA SER A 235 -8.79 -11.37 -0.12
C SER A 235 -9.77 -11.17 -1.26
N VAL A 236 -9.73 -9.98 -1.85
CA VAL A 236 -10.41 -9.62 -3.09
C VAL A 236 -9.39 -9.04 -4.04
N SER A 237 -9.22 -9.67 -5.19
CA SER A 237 -8.31 -9.23 -6.26
C SER A 237 -9.05 -9.04 -7.57
N SER A 238 -8.54 -8.16 -8.43
CA SER A 238 -8.99 -8.05 -9.81
C SER A 238 -8.49 -9.24 -10.60
N LEU A 239 -9.34 -9.85 -11.42
CA LEU A 239 -8.88 -10.75 -12.47
C LEU A 239 -8.38 -9.88 -13.62
N ASP A 240 -7.06 -9.88 -13.82
CA ASP A 240 -6.43 -9.22 -14.95
C ASP A 240 -6.38 -10.22 -16.11
N THR A 241 -7.00 -9.89 -17.24
CA THR A 241 -6.87 -10.70 -18.45
C THR A 241 -5.42 -10.61 -18.91
N GLU A 242 -4.67 -11.71 -18.87
CA GLU A 242 -3.21 -11.81 -19.11
C GLU A 242 -2.71 -11.38 -20.52
N LYS A 243 -3.41 -10.52 -21.28
CA LYS A 243 -3.01 -10.12 -22.63
C LYS A 243 -2.66 -8.64 -22.75
N GLY A 244 -1.47 -8.30 -22.25
CA GLY A 244 -0.66 -7.14 -22.65
C GLY A 244 -1.19 -5.75 -22.26
N PRO A 245 -0.37 -4.70 -22.45
CA PRO A 245 -0.75 -3.32 -22.18
C PRO A 245 -1.62 -2.80 -23.32
N LYS A 246 -2.81 -3.37 -23.50
CA LYS A 246 -3.84 -2.65 -24.26
C LYS A 246 -4.38 -1.57 -23.32
N PRO A 247 -4.23 -0.27 -23.65
CA PRO A 247 -4.82 0.78 -22.84
C PRO A 247 -6.35 0.55 -22.83
N CYS A 248 -6.88 0.29 -21.63
CA CYS A 248 -8.31 0.28 -21.38
C CYS A 248 -8.88 1.61 -21.92
N LYS A 249 -9.63 1.57 -23.03
CA LYS A 249 -10.30 2.76 -23.58
C LYS A 249 -11.59 3.11 -22.84
N ASP A 250 -12.05 2.22 -21.95
CA ASP A 250 -13.26 2.39 -21.17
C ASP A 250 -12.93 2.77 -19.71
N PRO A 251 -13.44 3.89 -19.17
CA PRO A 251 -13.26 4.27 -17.76
C PRO A 251 -13.89 3.28 -16.76
N ASN A 252 -14.57 2.22 -17.20
CA ASN A 252 -15.06 1.11 -16.38
C ASN A 252 -14.14 -0.13 -16.38
N CYS A 253 -13.11 -0.16 -17.24
CA CYS A 253 -12.16 -1.28 -17.41
C CYS A 253 -11.02 -1.26 -16.37
N GLU A 254 -10.80 -0.12 -15.71
CA GLU A 254 -9.75 0.05 -14.72
C GLU A 254 -9.92 -0.92 -13.54
N SER A 255 -8.92 -1.78 -13.30
CA SER A 255 -8.93 -2.78 -12.22
C SER A 255 -9.12 -2.13 -10.85
N SER A 256 -8.54 -0.95 -10.63
CA SER A 256 -8.69 -0.16 -9.40
C SER A 256 -10.16 0.17 -9.10
N LYS A 257 -10.93 0.57 -10.12
CA LYS A 257 -12.34 0.95 -10.02
C LYS A 257 -13.23 -0.27 -9.82
N ARG A 258 -12.96 -1.37 -10.53
CA ARG A 258 -13.65 -2.66 -10.31
C ARG A 258 -13.44 -3.14 -8.87
N LEU A 259 -12.21 -3.07 -8.39
CA LEU A 259 -11.86 -3.47 -7.03
C LEU A 259 -12.47 -2.54 -5.96
N SER A 260 -12.54 -1.24 -6.22
CA SER A 260 -13.22 -0.26 -5.36
C SER A 260 -14.73 -0.54 -5.27
N LYS A 261 -15.38 -0.87 -6.40
CA LYS A 261 -16.79 -1.31 -6.40
C LYS A 261 -16.97 -2.60 -5.60
N ALA A 262 -16.09 -3.59 -5.78
CA ALA A 262 -16.14 -4.85 -5.06
C ALA A 262 -16.03 -4.64 -3.54
N LYS A 263 -15.09 -3.77 -3.11
CA LYS A 263 -14.96 -3.33 -1.72
C LYS A 263 -16.29 -2.77 -1.18
N ASN A 264 -16.91 -1.83 -1.89
CA ASN A 264 -18.15 -1.19 -1.45
C ASN A 264 -19.32 -2.20 -1.35
N LEU A 265 -19.41 -3.16 -2.26
CA LEU A 265 -20.42 -4.23 -2.21
C LEU A 265 -20.24 -5.12 -0.98
N ILE A 266 -18.99 -5.45 -0.65
CA ILE A 266 -18.67 -6.28 0.53
C ILE A 266 -18.98 -5.52 1.82
N GLU A 267 -18.55 -4.25 1.94
CA GLU A 267 -18.88 -3.41 3.10
C GLU A 267 -20.41 -3.32 3.29
N ARG A 268 -21.16 -3.11 2.19
CA ARG A 268 -22.62 -3.11 2.23
C ARG A 268 -23.21 -4.46 2.67
N PHE A 269 -22.67 -5.58 2.20
CA PHE A 269 -23.12 -6.92 2.58
C PHE A 269 -22.98 -7.17 4.09
N PHE A 270 -21.87 -6.77 4.71
CA PHE A 270 -21.68 -6.90 6.15
C PHE A 270 -22.60 -5.95 6.95
N ASN A 271 -22.77 -4.71 6.49
CA ASN A 271 -23.70 -3.77 7.12
C ASN A 271 -25.15 -4.28 7.08
N GLN A 272 -25.57 -4.87 5.96
CA GLN A 272 -26.91 -5.44 5.82
C GLN A 272 -27.15 -6.63 6.75
N GLN A 273 -26.13 -7.43 7.08
CA GLN A 273 -26.29 -8.50 8.07
C GLN A 273 -26.70 -7.95 9.44
N VAL A 274 -26.15 -6.80 9.85
CA VAL A 274 -26.52 -6.13 11.11
C VAL A 274 -27.96 -5.63 11.06
N GLU A 275 -28.36 -4.97 9.97
CA GLU A 275 -29.73 -4.47 9.81
C GLU A 275 -30.78 -5.59 9.86
N VAL A 276 -30.51 -6.72 9.21
CA VAL A 276 -31.41 -7.89 9.21
C VAL A 276 -31.47 -8.54 10.59
N LEU A 277 -30.31 -8.65 11.26
CA LEU A 277 -30.25 -9.24 12.60
C LEU A 277 -30.97 -8.37 13.63
N GLY A 278 -30.78 -7.05 13.60
CA GLY A 278 -31.42 -6.12 14.53
C GLY A 278 -32.94 -6.04 14.40
N LYS A 279 -33.50 -6.39 13.24
CA LYS A 279 -34.96 -6.53 13.03
C LYS A 279 -35.53 -7.85 13.54
N ARG A 280 -34.69 -8.81 13.92
CA ARG A 280 -35.12 -10.15 14.32
C ARG A 280 -35.47 -10.18 15.81
N ALA A 281 -36.65 -10.69 16.14
CA ALA A 281 -36.99 -11.02 17.52
C ALA A 281 -36.18 -12.26 17.98
N GLU A 282 -35.85 -12.32 19.27
CA GLU A 282 -35.15 -13.46 19.86
C GLU A 282 -35.86 -14.79 19.57
N PRO A 283 -35.10 -15.90 19.42
CA PRO A 283 -33.66 -16.04 19.63
C PRO A 283 -32.80 -15.69 18.39
N LEU A 284 -31.59 -15.18 18.65
CA LEU A 284 -30.58 -14.93 17.62
C LEU A 284 -30.05 -16.26 17.04
N PRO A 285 -29.56 -16.26 15.78
CA PRO A 285 -28.86 -17.41 15.22
C PRO A 285 -27.64 -17.81 16.05
N GLU A 286 -27.22 -19.08 15.96
CA GLU A 286 -26.00 -19.55 16.62
C GLU A 286 -24.73 -18.92 16.02
N ILE A 287 -24.73 -18.70 14.70
CA ILE A 287 -23.61 -18.06 13.98
C ILE A 287 -24.11 -16.75 13.37
N TYR A 288 -23.52 -15.62 13.79
CA TYR A 288 -23.87 -14.29 13.28
C TYR A 288 -22.72 -13.31 13.38
N TYR A 289 -22.73 -12.30 12.51
CA TYR A 289 -21.68 -11.31 12.39
C TYR A 289 -21.61 -10.41 13.64
N ILE A 290 -20.39 -10.13 14.12
CA ILE A 290 -20.15 -9.17 15.20
C ILE A 290 -19.98 -7.79 14.58
N GLU A 291 -20.95 -6.92 14.83
CA GLU A 291 -20.97 -5.55 14.32
C GLU A 291 -19.65 -4.80 14.63
N GLY A 292 -19.17 -4.03 13.65
CA GLY A 292 -17.97 -3.20 13.80
C GLY A 292 -16.64 -3.96 13.74
N THR A 293 -16.65 -5.28 13.51
CA THR A 293 -15.41 -6.07 13.44
C THR A 293 -14.83 -6.23 12.04
N LEU A 294 -15.50 -5.70 11.00
CA LEU A 294 -15.00 -5.75 9.63
C LEU A 294 -13.83 -4.77 9.50
N GLN A 295 -12.63 -5.32 9.37
CA GLN A 295 -11.41 -4.58 9.09
C GLN A 295 -11.02 -4.79 7.63
N MET A 296 -10.47 -3.75 7.00
CA MET A 296 -9.99 -3.80 5.63
C MET A 296 -8.60 -3.16 5.57
N VAL A 297 -7.68 -3.88 4.91
CA VAL A 297 -6.36 -3.38 4.55
C VAL A 297 -6.13 -3.59 3.05
N TRP A 298 -5.42 -2.67 2.41
CA TRP A 298 -4.91 -2.89 1.05
C TRP A 298 -3.51 -3.50 1.15
N ILE A 299 -3.19 -4.41 0.23
CA ILE A 299 -1.86 -5.03 0.17
C ILE A 299 -1.36 -4.92 -1.25
N ASN A 300 -0.20 -4.26 -1.41
CA ASN A 300 0.46 -4.09 -2.70
C ASN A 300 1.16 -5.39 -3.13
N ARG A 301 1.25 -5.59 -4.45
CA ARG A 301 1.98 -6.65 -5.13
C ARG A 301 2.73 -6.06 -6.30
N CYS A 302 3.97 -6.48 -6.48
CA CYS A 302 4.75 -6.15 -7.66
C CYS A 302 4.76 -7.30 -8.65
N PHE A 303 4.97 -6.99 -9.92
CA PHE A 303 5.22 -8.01 -10.93
C PHE A 303 6.53 -8.74 -10.66
N PRO A 304 6.69 -10.00 -11.12
CA PRO A 304 7.96 -10.70 -11.07
C PRO A 304 9.09 -9.86 -11.70
N GLY A 305 10.23 -9.81 -11.02
CA GLY A 305 11.36 -8.94 -11.38
C GLY A 305 11.28 -7.51 -10.81
N TYR A 306 10.24 -7.15 -10.06
CA TYR A 306 10.09 -5.83 -9.44
C TYR A 306 9.95 -5.92 -7.92
N GLY A 307 10.31 -4.85 -7.21
CA GLY A 307 10.11 -4.75 -5.77
C GLY A 307 9.90 -3.32 -5.29
N MET A 308 9.36 -3.19 -4.09
CA MET A 308 9.17 -1.94 -3.37
C MET A 308 10.19 -1.86 -2.24
N ASN A 309 10.96 -0.78 -2.20
CA ASN A 309 11.88 -0.52 -1.11
C ASN A 309 12.06 0.99 -0.93
N ALA A 310 11.46 1.56 0.12
CA ALA A 310 11.51 2.99 0.40
C ALA A 310 12.93 3.49 0.75
N LEU A 311 13.81 2.63 1.27
CA LEU A 311 15.19 2.98 1.61
C LEU A 311 16.07 3.06 0.35
N ILE A 312 15.92 2.10 -0.55
CA ILE A 312 16.67 2.06 -1.82
C ILE A 312 16.06 3.05 -2.82
N HIS A 313 14.74 3.26 -2.80
CA HIS A 313 14.03 4.12 -3.74
C HIS A 313 13.20 5.20 -3.02
N PRO A 314 13.85 6.17 -2.34
CA PRO A 314 13.15 7.16 -1.52
C PRO A 314 12.28 8.13 -2.32
N LYS A 315 12.55 8.28 -3.63
CA LYS A 315 11.74 9.11 -4.54
C LYS A 315 10.50 8.38 -5.08
N CYS A 316 10.33 7.08 -4.79
CA CYS A 316 9.21 6.25 -5.26
C CYS A 316 8.92 5.13 -4.24
N PRO A 317 8.60 5.46 -2.98
CA PRO A 317 8.52 4.47 -1.90
C PRO A 317 7.38 3.46 -2.08
N GLU A 318 6.33 3.83 -2.82
CA GLU A 318 5.17 2.98 -3.09
C GLU A 318 5.20 2.34 -4.50
N CYS A 319 6.31 2.47 -5.22
CA CYS A 319 6.42 2.00 -6.60
C CYS A 319 7.09 0.64 -6.70
N CYS A 320 6.63 -0.17 -7.65
CA CYS A 320 7.34 -1.39 -8.02
C CYS A 320 8.48 -1.01 -8.96
N VAL A 321 9.69 -0.98 -8.42
CA VAL A 321 10.91 -0.66 -9.16
C VAL A 321 11.60 -1.95 -9.56
N ILE A 322 12.16 -1.98 -10.77
CA ILE A 322 12.84 -3.16 -11.30
C ILE A 322 14.00 -3.58 -10.39
N CYS A 323 14.09 -4.88 -10.10
CA CYS A 323 15.17 -5.43 -9.28
C CYS A 323 16.52 -5.19 -9.96
N SER A 324 17.49 -4.74 -9.19
CA SER A 324 18.85 -4.48 -9.70
C SER A 324 19.61 -5.80 -9.91
N PRO A 325 20.68 -5.81 -10.73
CA PRO A 325 21.62 -6.92 -10.77
C PRO A 325 22.09 -7.27 -9.34
N GLY A 326 22.31 -8.56 -9.09
CA GLY A 326 22.53 -9.09 -7.75
C GLY A 326 21.25 -9.39 -6.98
N SER A 327 20.07 -9.20 -7.58
CA SER A 327 18.77 -9.48 -6.97
C SER A 327 17.74 -10.00 -7.97
N TYR A 328 16.66 -10.61 -7.47
CA TYR A 328 15.55 -11.15 -8.27
C TYR A 328 14.25 -11.12 -7.48
N ASN A 329 13.10 -11.20 -8.17
CA ASN A 329 11.81 -11.46 -7.53
C ASN A 329 11.01 -12.49 -8.37
N PRO A 330 10.76 -13.70 -7.85
CA PRO A 330 10.17 -14.79 -8.64
C PRO A 330 8.64 -14.79 -8.70
N ARG A 331 7.97 -14.11 -7.78
CA ARG A 331 6.50 -14.13 -7.64
C ARG A 331 5.97 -12.72 -7.48
N ASP A 332 4.66 -12.60 -7.27
CA ASP A 332 3.99 -11.34 -6.97
C ASP A 332 4.28 -10.81 -5.55
N GLY A 333 5.54 -10.91 -5.12
CA GLY A 333 6.05 -10.34 -3.87
C GLY A 333 6.39 -8.86 -4.04
N ILE A 334 6.68 -8.19 -2.92
CA ILE A 334 7.08 -6.78 -2.90
C ILE A 334 8.59 -6.59 -2.69
N GLN A 335 9.38 -7.66 -2.60
CA GLN A 335 10.79 -7.58 -2.24
C GLN A 335 11.67 -8.19 -3.32
N CYS A 336 12.75 -7.49 -3.67
CA CYS A 336 13.85 -8.06 -4.44
C CYS A 336 14.76 -8.84 -3.48
N LEU A 337 14.82 -10.16 -3.69
CA LEU A 337 15.66 -11.08 -2.92
C LEU A 337 17.07 -11.09 -3.50
N GLN A 338 18.07 -11.33 -2.65
CA GLN A 338 19.47 -11.34 -3.09
C GLN A 338 19.78 -12.56 -3.96
N CYS A 339 20.51 -12.35 -5.04
CA CYS A 339 21.00 -13.37 -5.96
C CYS A 339 22.26 -12.86 -6.68
N ASN A 340 23.44 -13.21 -6.17
CA ASN A 340 24.70 -12.68 -6.67
C ASN A 340 24.99 -13.04 -8.14
N ASN A 341 24.43 -14.14 -8.65
CA ASN A 341 24.58 -14.58 -10.04
C ASN A 341 23.69 -13.81 -11.03
N SER A 342 22.74 -13.01 -10.55
CA SER A 342 21.85 -12.21 -11.40
C SER A 342 22.61 -11.02 -11.99
N LEU A 343 22.87 -11.03 -13.29
CA LEU A 343 23.59 -9.94 -13.98
C LEU A 343 22.66 -8.94 -14.67
N VAL A 344 21.35 -9.19 -14.66
CA VAL A 344 20.37 -8.41 -15.41
C VAL A 344 19.40 -7.71 -14.46
N TYR A 345 18.91 -6.54 -14.90
CA TYR A 345 17.78 -5.91 -14.25
C TYR A 345 16.52 -6.74 -14.47
N GLY A 346 15.69 -6.86 -13.44
CA GLY A 346 14.39 -7.52 -13.54
C GLY A 346 14.44 -9.05 -13.53
N ALA A 347 15.48 -9.65 -12.96
CA ALA A 347 15.57 -11.10 -12.87
C ALA A 347 14.36 -11.71 -12.13
N LYS A 348 13.78 -12.75 -12.74
CA LYS A 348 12.61 -13.49 -12.23
C LYS A 348 13.01 -14.81 -11.56
N ALA A 349 14.25 -15.22 -11.70
CA ALA A 349 14.78 -16.41 -11.04
C ALA A 349 16.24 -16.15 -10.67
N CYS A 350 16.70 -16.84 -9.62
CA CYS A 350 18.13 -16.94 -9.32
C CYS A 350 18.60 -18.27 -9.91
N LEU A 351 19.46 -18.20 -10.92
CA LEU A 351 20.00 -19.36 -11.63
C LEU A 351 21.49 -19.56 -11.30
#